data_AF-A0A2N6GMD1-F1
#
_entry.id   AF-A0A2N6GMD1-F1
#
_cell.length_a   1.000
_cell.length_b   1.000
_cell.length_c   1.000
_cell.angle_alpha   90.00
_cell.angle_beta   90.00
_cell.angle_gamma   90.00
#
_symmetry.space_group_name_H-M   'P 1'
#
loop_
_entity.id
_entity.type
_entity.pdbx_description
1 polymer ?
#
loop_
_entity_poly.entity_id
_entity_poly.type
_entity_poly.pdbx_seq_one_letter_code
_entity_poly.pdbx_strand_id
1 'polypeptide(L)'
;MVYRDSRRSAFWIPTRLGKILAKTPEWKATLNDYHLTITVGNRVTCCHVSEVIDINVRCGFFWAVVVFTFGTNQQISIDWIRNAVARDLRNCILYNKVFFKRSEELQKQKELDERKRREDATRKKKKEQRDLAKFKSALTSILEWVSAVKAKLKACREKPRWFTSEEEEYLLKTKPNSTYISLLKKPVVKYFLEAAEPDVIDAIDFWQGDLRAIVSKHNADFSESEPSDCKGYLDQVEKSPLTDEQSRAVICFDNRVLLVASAGSGKTSTMVARAGYALHRKLVKPDRILLLAFNKDAAIELQTRITQQLEPLGFPVSKFVARTFHAFGLQIIGKATGKKPHLAPWLDQGKDLEKLAEIVDHLKDNDPSYRAKWDIFRLVFSRDLSKFGSQDEPEDWDGRTSASGFRTLGGEIVKSREERLIADWLFYNGIEYLYEHPYEYQTADVDHGQYHPDFYYPGANAYHEHFALDANGIPPSNFDGYMEGVQWKRELHATRETTLWETTSATIRDGTAFDILSQHLTAAGVTLDPNPDRPVQGRWVVENSELFKLFRTFLTHVKSNEFTNETLLSQIDSQNTDAFRYRHQIFLQLFTPIREEWDRRLRSEGAVDFEDMLNRAAHLLEKEKWKSPFELVMVDEFQDA
;
A
#
# COMPACT_ATOMS: atom_id res chain seq x y z
N MET A 1 -62.18 16.31 -76.78
CA MET A 1 -62.46 17.50 -75.95
C MET A 1 -62.18 17.08 -74.51
N VAL A 2 -61.48 17.89 -73.71
CA VAL A 2 -61.19 17.58 -72.29
C VAL A 2 -62.17 18.35 -71.43
N TYR A 3 -62.66 17.75 -70.36
CA TYR A 3 -63.28 18.49 -69.27
C TYR A 3 -62.55 18.12 -67.98
N ARG A 4 -62.22 19.12 -67.17
CA ARG A 4 -61.46 18.98 -65.93
C ARG A 4 -62.27 19.63 -64.83
N ASP A 5 -62.64 18.85 -63.83
CA ASP A 5 -63.46 19.33 -62.71
C ASP A 5 -62.57 19.71 -61.51
N SER A 6 -61.44 19.01 -61.34
CA SER A 6 -60.40 19.37 -60.37
C SER A 6 -59.03 18.79 -60.76
N ARG A 7 -57.96 19.05 -59.98
CA ARG A 7 -56.65 18.39 -60.18
C ARG A 7 -56.67 16.86 -59.93
N ARG A 8 -57.76 16.36 -59.34
CA ARG A 8 -57.99 14.95 -58.99
C ARG A 8 -59.08 14.30 -59.84
N SER A 9 -59.90 15.09 -60.55
CA SER A 9 -60.98 14.58 -61.39
C SER A 9 -60.88 15.15 -62.80
N ALA A 10 -60.58 14.29 -63.76
CA ALA A 10 -60.37 14.67 -65.16
C ALA A 10 -60.88 13.59 -66.12
N PHE A 11 -61.41 13.97 -67.29
CA PHE A 11 -61.75 13.01 -68.33
C PHE A 11 -61.31 13.42 -69.73
N TRP A 12 -60.97 12.40 -70.53
CA TRP A 12 -60.45 12.51 -71.88
C TRP A 12 -61.20 11.59 -72.83
N ILE A 13 -61.57 12.12 -74.00
CA ILE A 13 -62.28 11.42 -75.08
C ILE A 13 -61.69 11.79 -76.45
N PRO A 14 -61.81 10.90 -77.48
CA PRO A 14 -61.26 11.11 -78.81
C PRO A 14 -61.88 12.32 -79.53
N THR A 15 -61.21 12.79 -80.58
CA THR A 15 -61.69 13.91 -81.41
C THR A 15 -62.83 13.47 -82.36
N ARG A 16 -63.75 14.39 -82.72
CA ARG A 16 -64.92 14.08 -83.59
C ARG A 16 -64.53 13.45 -84.94
N LEU A 17 -63.49 13.95 -85.61
CA LEU A 17 -62.95 13.37 -86.86
C LEU A 17 -62.32 11.99 -86.64
N GLY A 18 -61.66 11.78 -85.49
CA GLY A 18 -61.11 10.48 -85.11
C GLY A 18 -62.17 9.40 -84.85
N LYS A 19 -63.43 9.77 -84.57
CA LYS A 19 -64.53 8.79 -84.48
C LYS A 19 -64.99 8.26 -85.84
N ILE A 20 -64.72 8.98 -86.93
CA ILE A 20 -65.25 8.67 -88.28
C ILE A 20 -64.21 7.97 -89.16
N LEU A 21 -62.90 8.22 -88.93
CA LEU A 21 -61.80 7.71 -89.76
C LEU A 21 -60.95 6.59 -89.10
N ALA A 22 -61.22 6.21 -87.85
CA ALA A 22 -60.39 5.26 -87.12
C ALA A 22 -60.81 3.79 -87.35
N LYS A 23 -59.81 2.89 -87.39
CA LYS A 23 -59.98 1.42 -87.33
C LYS A 23 -59.94 0.87 -85.88
N THR A 24 -59.97 1.72 -84.86
CA THR A 24 -59.93 1.35 -83.42
C THR A 24 -61.28 1.62 -82.72
N PRO A 25 -61.72 0.78 -81.77
CA PRO A 25 -62.99 0.96 -81.03
C PRO A 25 -63.04 2.25 -80.20
N GLU A 26 -64.23 2.81 -79.98
CA GLU A 26 -64.43 4.07 -79.22
C GLU A 26 -63.85 3.97 -77.79
N TRP A 27 -63.13 5.00 -77.33
CA TRP A 27 -62.47 4.99 -76.02
C TRP A 27 -62.75 6.23 -75.15
N LYS A 28 -62.62 6.08 -73.83
CA LYS A 28 -62.73 7.14 -72.81
C LYS A 28 -61.76 6.87 -71.66
N ALA A 29 -61.04 7.89 -71.20
CA ALA A 29 -60.22 7.81 -69.99
C ALA A 29 -60.72 8.79 -68.93
N THR A 30 -60.79 8.37 -67.68
CA THR A 30 -61.18 9.21 -66.53
C THR A 30 -60.23 8.97 -65.36
N LEU A 31 -59.76 10.04 -64.72
CA LEU A 31 -59.06 9.99 -63.46
C LEU A 31 -60.00 10.55 -62.39
N ASN A 32 -60.26 9.81 -61.32
CA ASN A 32 -60.96 10.29 -60.14
C ASN A 32 -60.12 9.96 -58.90
N ASP A 33 -59.74 10.99 -58.14
CA ASP A 33 -58.72 10.93 -57.09
C ASP A 33 -57.40 10.34 -57.60
N TYR A 34 -57.13 9.11 -57.19
CA TYR A 34 -55.93 8.36 -57.53
C TYR A 34 -56.27 7.12 -58.38
N HIS A 35 -57.48 7.02 -58.92
CA HIS A 35 -57.92 5.88 -59.73
C HIS A 35 -58.14 6.30 -61.19
N LEU A 36 -57.36 5.69 -62.09
CA LEU A 36 -57.45 5.89 -63.53
C LEU A 36 -58.28 4.76 -64.14
N THR A 37 -59.37 5.13 -64.82
CA THR A 37 -60.21 4.23 -65.61
C THR A 37 -60.06 4.54 -67.09
N ILE A 38 -59.69 3.55 -67.90
CA ILE A 38 -59.60 3.64 -69.36
C ILE A 38 -60.52 2.60 -69.97
N THR A 39 -61.47 3.05 -70.78
CA THR A 39 -62.42 2.23 -71.53
C THR A 39 -62.04 2.27 -73.00
N VAL A 40 -61.87 1.11 -73.66
CA VAL A 40 -61.63 0.98 -75.11
C VAL A 40 -62.58 -0.08 -75.65
N GLY A 41 -63.54 0.31 -76.50
CA GLY A 41 -64.66 -0.55 -76.90
C GLY A 41 -65.44 -1.04 -75.67
N ASN A 42 -65.65 -2.35 -75.56
CA ASN A 42 -66.33 -2.96 -74.41
C ASN A 42 -65.40 -3.30 -73.23
N ARG A 43 -64.08 -3.00 -73.33
CA ARG A 43 -63.12 -3.30 -72.27
C ARG A 43 -62.90 -2.08 -71.38
N VAL A 44 -63.13 -2.23 -70.08
CA VAL A 44 -62.85 -1.22 -69.06
C VAL A 44 -61.67 -1.69 -68.22
N THR A 45 -60.64 -0.86 -68.08
CA THR A 45 -59.53 -1.09 -67.16
C THR A 45 -59.51 0.02 -66.13
N CYS A 46 -59.64 -0.32 -64.85
CA CYS A 46 -59.51 0.60 -63.73
C CYS A 46 -58.30 0.20 -62.90
N CYS A 47 -57.46 1.15 -62.53
CA CYS A 47 -56.25 0.92 -61.74
C CYS A 47 -55.94 2.13 -60.87
N HIS A 48 -55.17 1.93 -59.81
CA HIS A 48 -54.62 3.05 -59.05
C HIS A 48 -53.46 3.70 -59.82
N VAL A 49 -53.27 5.02 -59.73
CA VAL A 49 -52.20 5.75 -60.45
C VAL A 49 -50.79 5.29 -60.06
N SER A 50 -50.62 4.65 -58.90
CA SER A 50 -49.36 4.01 -58.51
C SER A 50 -49.01 2.79 -59.36
N GLU A 51 -50.01 2.09 -59.90
CA GLU A 51 -49.87 0.87 -60.70
C GLU A 51 -49.52 1.16 -62.17
N VAL A 52 -49.68 2.41 -62.59
CA VAL A 52 -49.25 2.87 -63.92
C VAL A 52 -47.72 2.94 -63.92
N ILE A 53 -47.05 1.99 -64.56
CA ILE A 53 -45.58 1.93 -64.67
C ILE A 53 -45.07 3.07 -65.54
N ASP A 54 -45.62 3.18 -66.76
CA ASP A 54 -45.22 4.18 -67.74
C ASP A 54 -46.42 4.69 -68.55
N ILE A 55 -46.32 5.93 -69.02
CA ILE A 55 -47.29 6.56 -69.92
C ILE A 55 -46.49 7.22 -71.04
N ASN A 56 -46.47 6.57 -72.19
CA ASN A 56 -45.72 7.03 -73.34
C ASN A 56 -46.66 7.72 -74.34
N VAL A 57 -46.38 8.99 -74.64
CA VAL A 57 -47.17 9.79 -75.59
C VAL A 57 -46.38 9.94 -76.88
N ARG A 58 -46.79 9.23 -77.94
CA ARG A 58 -46.20 9.30 -79.28
C ARG A 58 -46.98 10.29 -80.14
N CYS A 59 -46.41 11.47 -80.39
CA CYS A 59 -47.06 12.53 -81.16
C CYS A 59 -46.86 12.35 -82.67
N GLY A 60 -47.94 12.41 -83.45
CA GLY A 60 -47.93 12.56 -84.90
C GLY A 60 -48.24 14.00 -85.34
N PHE A 61 -48.49 14.23 -86.64
CA PHE A 61 -48.63 15.58 -87.22
C PHE A 61 -49.80 16.39 -86.61
N PHE A 62 -50.95 15.76 -86.36
CA PHE A 62 -52.10 16.40 -85.68
C PHE A 62 -52.62 15.65 -84.44
N TRP A 63 -52.27 14.37 -84.30
CA TRP A 63 -52.78 13.49 -83.23
C TRP A 63 -51.67 12.61 -82.64
N ALA A 64 -51.85 12.21 -81.39
CA ALA A 64 -50.97 11.35 -80.65
C ALA A 64 -51.63 10.01 -80.34
N VAL A 65 -50.76 9.04 -80.07
CA VAL A 65 -51.05 7.76 -79.43
C VAL A 65 -50.52 7.81 -78.00
N VAL A 66 -51.34 7.41 -77.03
CA VAL A 66 -50.91 7.28 -75.63
C VAL A 66 -50.96 5.82 -75.24
N VAL A 67 -49.81 5.29 -74.85
CA VAL A 67 -49.66 3.92 -74.38
C VAL A 67 -49.45 3.94 -72.87
N PHE A 68 -50.37 3.32 -72.15
CA PHE A 68 -50.26 3.07 -70.71
C PHE A 68 -49.69 1.68 -70.49
N THR A 69 -48.67 1.58 -69.65
CA THR A 69 -48.09 0.31 -69.22
C THR A 69 -48.40 0.12 -67.75
N PHE A 70 -48.98 -1.02 -67.38
CA PHE A 70 -49.32 -1.38 -65.99
C PHE A 70 -48.45 -2.53 -65.47
N GLY A 71 -48.54 -2.79 -64.15
CA GLY A 71 -47.81 -3.79 -63.36
C GLY A 71 -47.44 -5.14 -64.01
N THR A 72 -48.27 -5.64 -64.94
CA THR A 72 -48.12 -6.95 -65.61
C THR A 72 -47.63 -6.84 -67.06
N ASN A 73 -47.03 -5.71 -67.45
CA ASN A 73 -46.72 -5.36 -68.85
C ASN A 73 -47.95 -5.30 -69.77
N GLN A 74 -49.15 -5.28 -69.19
CA GLN A 74 -50.38 -4.99 -69.92
C GLN A 74 -50.28 -3.58 -70.49
N GLN A 75 -50.39 -3.47 -71.81
CA GLN A 75 -50.37 -2.20 -72.52
C GLN A 75 -51.75 -1.85 -73.05
N ILE A 76 -52.18 -0.64 -72.75
CA ILE A 76 -53.41 -0.07 -73.32
C ILE A 76 -53.02 1.13 -74.16
N SER A 77 -53.30 1.06 -75.45
CA SER A 77 -53.09 2.17 -76.38
C SER A 77 -54.40 2.88 -76.65
N ILE A 78 -54.38 4.20 -76.56
CA ILE A 78 -55.47 5.08 -77.00
C ILE A 78 -54.94 6.05 -78.06
N ASP A 79 -55.67 6.15 -79.17
CA ASP A 79 -55.18 6.87 -80.36
C ASP A 79 -56.13 8.04 -80.72
N TRP A 80 -55.72 8.88 -81.67
CA TRP A 80 -56.54 10.00 -82.19
C TRP A 80 -56.88 11.10 -81.15
N ILE A 81 -56.01 11.27 -80.15
CA ILE A 81 -56.05 12.37 -79.18
C ILE A 81 -55.15 13.53 -79.65
N ARG A 82 -55.51 14.80 -79.41
CA ARG A 82 -54.62 15.94 -79.79
C ARG A 82 -53.34 15.89 -78.95
N ASN A 83 -52.19 16.19 -79.55
CA ASN A 83 -50.87 16.14 -78.90
C ASN A 83 -50.83 16.88 -77.54
N ALA A 84 -51.42 18.08 -77.45
CA ALA A 84 -51.45 18.85 -76.20
C ALA A 84 -52.28 18.17 -75.10
N VAL A 85 -53.38 17.53 -75.47
CA VAL A 85 -54.28 16.83 -74.54
C VAL A 85 -53.65 15.54 -74.03
N ALA A 86 -52.93 14.83 -74.89
CA ALA A 86 -52.19 13.62 -74.53
C ALA A 86 -51.09 13.90 -73.49
N ARG A 87 -50.39 15.03 -73.63
CA ARG A 87 -49.40 15.49 -72.65
C ARG A 87 -50.02 15.88 -71.31
N ASP A 88 -51.16 16.59 -71.31
CA ASP A 88 -51.87 16.95 -70.08
C ASP A 88 -52.34 15.69 -69.31
N LEU A 89 -52.87 14.69 -70.03
CA LEU A 89 -53.25 13.41 -69.44
C LEU A 89 -52.06 12.75 -68.71
N ARG A 90 -50.93 12.60 -69.40
CA ARG A 90 -49.70 12.01 -68.82
C ARG A 90 -49.28 12.78 -67.57
N ASN A 91 -49.20 14.10 -67.66
CA ASN A 91 -48.75 14.95 -66.56
C ASN A 91 -49.70 14.88 -65.35
N CYS A 92 -51.02 14.80 -65.59
CA CYS A 92 -52.02 14.71 -64.52
C CYS A 92 -51.86 13.41 -63.71
N ILE A 93 -51.62 12.28 -64.38
CA ILE A 93 -51.44 10.99 -63.71
C ILE A 93 -50.09 10.94 -62.97
N LEU A 94 -49.01 11.39 -63.61
CA LEU A 94 -47.69 11.44 -62.97
C LEU A 94 -47.67 12.34 -61.72
N TYR A 95 -48.33 13.50 -61.77
CA TYR A 95 -48.44 14.39 -60.61
C TYR A 95 -49.16 13.73 -59.44
N ASN A 96 -50.30 13.08 -59.69
CA ASN A 96 -51.08 12.42 -58.65
C ASN A 96 -50.34 11.20 -58.06
N LYS A 97 -49.53 10.49 -58.87
CA LYS A 97 -48.63 9.42 -58.42
C LYS A 97 -47.56 9.92 -57.44
N VAL A 98 -46.90 11.04 -57.75
CA VAL A 98 -45.87 11.63 -56.86
C VAL A 98 -46.48 12.17 -55.57
N PHE A 99 -47.63 12.85 -55.66
CA PHE A 99 -48.28 13.43 -54.50
C PHE A 99 -48.74 12.37 -53.49
N PHE A 100 -49.35 11.28 -53.97
CA PHE A 100 -49.77 10.16 -53.12
C PHE A 100 -48.60 9.54 -52.35
N LYS A 101 -47.48 9.28 -53.05
CA LYS A 101 -46.26 8.72 -52.43
C LYS A 101 -45.74 9.62 -51.30
N ARG A 102 -45.72 10.94 -51.51
CA ARG A 102 -45.27 11.90 -50.49
C ARG A 102 -46.20 11.97 -49.28
N SER A 103 -47.52 11.85 -49.47
CA SER A 103 -48.47 11.79 -48.34
C SER A 103 -48.32 10.50 -47.53
N GLU A 104 -48.04 9.38 -48.19
CA GLU A 104 -47.82 8.09 -47.54
C GLU A 104 -46.53 8.10 -46.69
N GLU A 105 -45.45 8.68 -47.21
CA GLU A 105 -44.18 8.86 -46.49
C GLU A 105 -44.34 9.74 -45.24
N LEU A 106 -45.10 10.85 -45.33
CA LEU A 106 -45.33 11.75 -44.20
C LEU A 106 -46.15 11.08 -43.08
N GLN A 107 -47.12 10.24 -43.45
CA GLN A 107 -47.93 9.51 -42.48
C GLN A 107 -47.12 8.44 -41.74
N LYS A 108 -46.28 7.69 -42.48
CA LYS A 108 -45.33 6.73 -41.89
C LYS A 108 -44.34 7.39 -40.91
N GLN A 109 -43.87 8.61 -41.23
CA GLN A 109 -42.96 9.34 -40.36
C GLN A 109 -43.62 9.78 -39.03
N LYS A 110 -44.87 10.26 -39.07
CA LYS A 110 -45.62 10.64 -37.86
C LYS A 110 -45.85 9.44 -36.93
N GLU A 111 -46.25 8.30 -37.50
CA GLU A 111 -46.45 7.05 -36.74
C GLU A 111 -45.15 6.56 -36.10
N LEU A 112 -44.02 6.68 -36.79
CA LEU A 112 -42.70 6.34 -36.26
C LEU A 112 -42.30 7.23 -35.08
N ASP A 113 -42.51 8.54 -35.18
CA ASP A 113 -42.17 9.50 -34.12
C ASP A 113 -43.06 9.33 -32.88
N GLU A 114 -44.35 9.07 -33.05
CA GLU A 114 -45.25 8.73 -31.95
C GLU A 114 -44.86 7.42 -31.26
N ARG A 115 -44.47 6.40 -32.04
CA ARG A 115 -43.96 5.14 -31.50
C ARG A 115 -42.71 5.35 -30.67
N LYS A 116 -41.73 6.12 -31.17
CA LYS A 116 -40.51 6.47 -30.42
C LYS A 116 -40.82 7.17 -29.10
N ARG A 117 -41.73 8.16 -29.10
CA ARG A 117 -42.15 8.87 -27.87
C ARG A 117 -42.77 7.92 -26.84
N ARG A 118 -43.63 6.99 -27.27
CA ARG A 118 -44.24 5.98 -26.39
C ARG A 118 -43.18 5.02 -25.83
N GLU A 119 -42.24 4.58 -26.66
CA GLU A 119 -41.13 3.73 -26.24
C GLU A 119 -40.22 4.44 -25.23
N ASP A 120 -39.88 5.72 -25.45
CA ASP A 120 -39.07 6.52 -24.53
C ASP A 120 -39.78 6.80 -23.20
N ALA A 121 -41.08 7.11 -23.23
CA ALA A 121 -41.88 7.27 -22.01
C ALA A 121 -41.94 5.95 -21.20
N THR A 122 -42.09 4.82 -21.89
CA THR A 122 -42.09 3.49 -21.26
C THR A 122 -40.72 3.17 -20.65
N ARG A 123 -39.63 3.46 -21.37
CA ARG A 123 -38.25 3.31 -20.87
C ARG A 123 -38.00 4.19 -19.65
N LYS A 124 -38.45 5.45 -19.66
CA LYS A 124 -38.34 6.38 -18.52
C LYS A 124 -39.07 5.83 -17.29
N LYS A 125 -40.34 5.42 -17.45
CA LYS A 125 -41.14 4.83 -16.35
C LYS A 125 -40.50 3.56 -15.79
N LYS A 126 -39.99 2.67 -16.65
CA LYS A 126 -39.30 1.43 -16.22
C LYS A 126 -38.00 1.75 -15.46
N LYS A 127 -37.27 2.79 -15.87
CA LYS A 127 -36.08 3.27 -15.17
C LYS A 127 -36.42 3.83 -13.79
N GLU A 128 -37.44 4.67 -13.68
CA GLU A 128 -37.91 5.23 -12.40
C GLU A 128 -38.37 4.14 -11.44
N GLN A 129 -39.14 3.14 -11.93
CA GLN A 129 -39.53 1.98 -11.12
C GLN A 129 -38.33 1.16 -10.64
N ARG A 130 -37.31 0.97 -11.50
CA ARG A 130 -36.07 0.28 -11.12
C ARG A 130 -35.29 1.07 -10.06
N ASP A 131 -35.16 2.39 -10.23
CA ASP A 131 -34.48 3.26 -9.27
C ASP A 131 -35.21 3.26 -7.91
N LEU A 132 -36.55 3.31 -7.91
CA LEU A 132 -37.36 3.23 -6.70
C LEU A 132 -37.27 1.86 -6.02
N ALA A 133 -37.30 0.75 -6.77
CA ALA A 133 -37.14 -0.59 -6.21
C ALA A 133 -35.77 -0.77 -5.55
N LYS A 134 -34.71 -0.27 -6.19
CA LYS A 134 -33.37 -0.22 -5.60
C LYS A 134 -33.34 0.61 -4.32
N PHE A 135 -33.98 1.77 -4.32
CA PHE A 135 -34.07 2.62 -3.14
C PHE A 135 -34.80 1.94 -1.98
N LYS A 136 -35.95 1.31 -2.24
CA LYS A 136 -36.71 0.57 -1.21
C LYS A 136 -35.90 -0.57 -0.59
N SER A 137 -35.16 -1.31 -1.41
CA SER A 137 -34.26 -2.35 -0.90
C SER A 137 -33.15 -1.77 -0.02
N ALA A 138 -32.58 -0.62 -0.40
CA ALA A 138 -31.57 0.06 0.42
C ALA A 138 -32.16 0.61 1.72
N LEU A 139 -33.40 1.12 1.67
CA LEU A 139 -34.10 1.66 2.82
C LEU A 139 -34.25 0.63 3.94
N THR A 140 -34.57 -0.63 3.61
CA THR A 140 -34.61 -1.72 4.59
C THR A 140 -33.26 -1.87 5.32
N SER A 141 -32.15 -1.95 4.58
CA SER A 141 -30.82 -2.04 5.18
C SER A 141 -30.47 -0.81 6.03
N ILE A 142 -30.90 0.40 5.61
CA ILE A 142 -30.71 1.65 6.37
C ILE A 142 -31.46 1.56 7.70
N LEU A 143 -32.73 1.18 7.69
CA LEU A 143 -33.54 1.08 8.91
C LEU A 143 -32.97 0.05 9.90
N GLU A 144 -32.55 -1.12 9.40
CA GLU A 144 -31.90 -2.15 10.21
C GLU A 144 -30.60 -1.64 10.86
N TRP A 145 -29.76 -0.97 10.08
CA TRP A 145 -28.50 -0.40 10.57
C TRP A 145 -28.74 0.70 11.61
N VAL A 146 -29.64 1.65 11.33
CA VAL A 146 -29.98 2.73 12.28
C VAL A 146 -30.51 2.16 13.59
N SER A 147 -31.39 1.14 13.50
CA SER A 147 -31.91 0.44 14.66
C SER A 147 -30.79 -0.21 15.48
N ALA A 148 -29.84 -0.90 14.83
CA ALA A 148 -28.70 -1.51 15.49
C ALA A 148 -27.81 -0.48 16.21
N VAL A 149 -27.50 0.66 15.57
CA VAL A 149 -26.72 1.75 16.19
C VAL A 149 -27.47 2.34 17.39
N LYS A 150 -28.75 2.69 17.23
CA LYS A 150 -29.57 3.27 18.30
C LYS A 150 -29.70 2.30 19.48
N ALA A 151 -29.86 1.01 19.22
CA ALA A 151 -29.92 -0.04 20.24
C ALA A 151 -28.59 -0.14 21.01
N LYS A 152 -27.45 -0.07 20.32
CA LYS A 152 -26.12 -0.06 20.95
C LYS A 152 -25.91 1.17 21.83
N LEU A 153 -26.20 2.37 21.33
CA LEU A 153 -26.12 3.60 22.12
C LEU A 153 -27.06 3.58 23.32
N LYS A 154 -28.28 3.05 23.16
CA LYS A 154 -29.23 2.86 24.26
C LYS A 154 -28.67 1.91 25.32
N ALA A 155 -28.13 0.76 24.92
CA ALA A 155 -27.51 -0.18 25.85
C ALA A 155 -26.33 0.44 26.63
N CYS A 156 -25.52 1.28 25.98
CA CYS A 156 -24.43 2.01 26.65
C CYS A 156 -24.93 3.08 27.63
N ARG A 157 -26.15 3.59 27.47
CA ARG A 157 -26.77 4.54 28.42
C ARG A 157 -27.46 3.84 29.58
N GLU A 158 -28.14 2.71 29.33
CA GLU A 158 -28.80 1.93 30.38
C GLU A 158 -27.81 1.25 31.32
N LYS A 159 -26.67 0.83 30.78
CA LYS A 159 -25.50 0.39 31.54
C LYS A 159 -24.34 1.30 31.15
N PRO A 160 -24.15 2.44 31.84
CA PRO A 160 -23.11 3.41 31.55
C PRO A 160 -21.78 2.71 31.28
N ARG A 161 -21.32 2.78 30.03
CA ARG A 161 -20.04 2.20 29.60
C ARG A 161 -19.47 2.94 28.40
N TRP A 162 -18.17 2.73 28.23
CA TRP A 162 -17.45 3.12 27.03
C TRP A 162 -18.03 2.43 25.78
N PHE A 163 -18.19 3.20 24.72
CA PHE A 163 -18.47 2.70 23.38
C PHE A 163 -17.14 2.45 22.68
N THR A 164 -16.84 1.18 22.41
CA THR A 164 -15.49 0.79 21.99
C THR A 164 -15.25 1.05 20.50
N SER A 165 -13.98 1.23 20.13
CA SER A 165 -13.54 1.47 18.75
C SER A 165 -13.87 0.30 17.82
N GLU A 166 -13.86 -0.96 18.30
CA GLU A 166 -14.23 -2.13 17.46
C GLU A 166 -15.74 -2.18 17.21
N GLU A 167 -16.57 -1.81 18.20
CA GLU A 167 -18.01 -1.68 18.00
C GLU A 167 -18.33 -0.57 16.99
N GLU A 168 -17.60 0.56 17.06
CA GLU A 168 -17.72 1.66 16.11
C GLU A 168 -17.32 1.22 14.70
N GLU A 169 -16.15 0.57 14.55
CA GLU A 169 -15.64 0.09 13.27
C GLU A 169 -16.56 -0.96 12.65
N TYR A 170 -17.10 -1.88 13.45
CA TYR A 170 -18.10 -2.85 12.99
C TYR A 170 -19.34 -2.16 12.42
N LEU A 171 -19.86 -1.14 13.10
CA LEU A 171 -21.02 -0.38 12.64
C LEU A 171 -20.69 0.45 11.38
N LEU A 172 -19.51 1.05 11.29
CA LEU A 172 -19.06 1.75 10.08
C LEU A 172 -18.95 0.80 8.89
N LYS A 173 -18.37 -0.39 9.09
CA LYS A 173 -18.22 -1.42 8.04
C LYS A 173 -19.55 -1.97 7.56
N THR A 174 -20.54 -2.08 8.44
CA THR A 174 -21.91 -2.53 8.12
C THR A 174 -22.83 -1.41 7.65
N LYS A 175 -22.36 -0.14 7.63
CA LYS A 175 -23.14 1.01 7.19
C LYS A 175 -23.52 0.87 5.71
N PRO A 176 -24.82 0.96 5.36
CA PRO A 176 -25.26 0.87 3.97
C PRO A 176 -24.57 1.90 3.07
N ASN A 177 -24.26 1.47 1.83
CA ASN A 177 -23.38 2.16 0.89
C ASN A 177 -23.80 3.62 0.59
N SER A 178 -22.84 4.54 0.61
CA SER A 178 -23.03 5.97 0.28
C SER A 178 -23.49 6.22 -1.15
N THR A 179 -23.34 5.27 -2.08
CA THR A 179 -23.89 5.37 -3.44
C THR A 179 -25.42 5.51 -3.46
N TYR A 180 -26.12 5.07 -2.40
CA TYR A 180 -27.56 5.31 -2.24
C TYR A 180 -27.91 6.80 -2.06
N ILE A 181 -26.96 7.65 -1.64
CA ILE A 181 -27.14 9.12 -1.58
C ILE A 181 -27.47 9.67 -2.97
N SER A 182 -26.94 9.08 -4.03
CA SER A 182 -27.28 9.48 -5.40
C SER A 182 -28.72 9.18 -5.78
N LEU A 183 -29.35 8.16 -5.17
CA LEU A 183 -30.76 7.84 -5.36
C LEU A 183 -31.67 8.85 -4.66
N LEU A 184 -31.28 9.40 -3.50
CA LEU A 184 -32.02 10.45 -2.80
C LEU A 184 -32.22 11.71 -3.66
N LYS A 185 -31.31 11.97 -4.60
CA LYS A 185 -31.41 13.10 -5.53
C LYS A 185 -32.40 12.87 -6.67
N LYS A 186 -32.87 11.64 -6.89
CA LYS A 186 -33.77 11.28 -8.00
C LYS A 186 -35.18 11.79 -7.72
N PRO A 187 -35.89 12.41 -8.70
CA PRO A 187 -37.25 12.92 -8.49
C PRO A 187 -38.22 11.88 -7.94
N VAL A 188 -38.23 10.65 -8.49
CA VAL A 188 -39.11 9.56 -8.04
C VAL A 188 -38.89 9.18 -6.56
N VAL A 189 -37.66 9.30 -6.06
CA VAL A 189 -37.32 9.01 -4.66
C VAL A 189 -37.72 10.18 -3.76
N LYS A 190 -37.53 11.43 -4.22
CA LYS A 190 -38.00 12.61 -3.48
C LYS A 190 -39.51 12.57 -3.24
N TYR A 191 -40.30 12.30 -4.28
CA TYR A 191 -41.76 12.17 -4.13
C TYR A 191 -42.15 11.02 -3.20
N PHE A 192 -41.38 9.93 -3.20
CA PHE A 192 -41.60 8.84 -2.24
C PHE A 192 -41.33 9.27 -0.79
N LEU A 193 -40.27 10.05 -0.57
CA LEU A 193 -39.90 10.55 0.77
C LEU A 193 -40.84 11.65 1.28
N GLU A 194 -41.38 12.50 0.41
CA GLU A 194 -42.40 13.50 0.76
C GLU A 194 -43.68 12.88 1.35
N ALA A 195 -43.95 11.61 1.00
CA ALA A 195 -45.08 10.84 1.50
C ALA A 195 -44.69 9.82 2.59
N ALA A 196 -43.43 9.79 3.03
CA ALA A 196 -42.95 8.84 4.03
C ALA A 196 -43.26 9.31 5.47
N GLU A 197 -43.29 8.36 6.41
CA GLU A 197 -43.46 8.65 7.83
C GLU A 197 -42.24 9.40 8.40
N PRO A 198 -42.42 10.26 9.44
CA PRO A 198 -41.31 11.01 10.05
C PRO A 198 -40.13 10.13 10.50
N ASP A 199 -40.42 8.96 11.08
CA ASP A 199 -39.39 8.01 11.54
C ASP A 199 -38.46 7.53 10.41
N VAL A 200 -38.99 7.43 9.18
CA VAL A 200 -38.21 7.06 8.00
C VAL A 200 -37.26 8.18 7.60
N ILE A 201 -37.71 9.43 7.67
CA ILE A 201 -36.89 10.62 7.41
C ILE A 201 -35.80 10.74 8.45
N ASP A 202 -36.15 10.64 9.74
CA ASP A 202 -35.19 10.68 10.85
C ASP A 202 -34.12 9.59 10.74
N ALA A 203 -34.50 8.38 10.30
CA ALA A 203 -33.55 7.30 10.07
C ALA A 203 -32.59 7.61 8.91
N ILE A 204 -33.09 8.19 7.81
CA ILE A 204 -32.27 8.60 6.67
C ILE A 204 -31.30 9.72 7.07
N ASP A 205 -31.75 10.70 7.86
CA ASP A 205 -30.92 11.79 8.34
C ASP A 205 -29.85 11.29 9.32
N PHE A 206 -30.22 10.40 10.24
CA PHE A 206 -29.27 9.74 11.14
C PHE A 206 -28.22 8.92 10.36
N TRP A 207 -28.64 8.17 9.34
CA TRP A 207 -27.74 7.42 8.48
C TRP A 207 -26.77 8.32 7.70
N GLN A 208 -27.22 9.49 7.25
CA GLN A 208 -26.35 10.48 6.61
C GLN A 208 -25.36 11.15 7.59
N GLY A 209 -25.68 11.14 8.88
CA GLY A 209 -24.83 11.70 9.93
C GLY A 209 -23.48 10.99 10.11
N ASP A 210 -22.59 11.67 10.84
CA ASP A 210 -21.28 11.15 11.22
C ASP A 210 -21.38 10.29 12.49
N LEU A 211 -21.29 8.97 12.31
CA LEU A 211 -21.30 8.02 13.43
C LEU A 211 -20.11 8.27 14.38
N ARG A 212 -18.95 8.68 13.86
CA ARG A 212 -17.76 8.91 14.69
C ARG A 212 -17.99 10.06 15.65
N ALA A 213 -18.58 11.15 15.17
CA ALA A 213 -18.95 12.29 16.00
C ALA A 213 -19.98 11.90 17.08
N ILE A 214 -20.95 11.05 16.75
CA ILE A 214 -21.96 10.56 17.70
C ILE A 214 -21.31 9.70 18.81
N VAL A 215 -20.43 8.77 18.44
CA VAL A 215 -19.72 7.90 19.39
C VAL A 215 -18.76 8.70 20.25
N SER A 216 -17.99 9.63 19.65
CA SER A 216 -17.08 10.52 20.36
C SER A 216 -17.81 11.37 21.40
N LYS A 217 -18.96 11.95 21.03
CA LYS A 217 -19.81 12.69 21.97
C LYS A 217 -20.29 11.80 23.13
N HIS A 218 -20.79 10.60 22.85
CA HIS A 218 -21.20 9.65 23.90
C HIS A 218 -20.05 9.34 24.86
N ASN A 219 -18.86 9.05 24.34
CA ASN A 219 -17.68 8.74 25.16
C ASN A 219 -17.19 9.96 25.96
N ALA A 220 -17.31 11.17 25.43
CA ALA A 220 -17.01 12.41 26.15
C ALA A 220 -18.00 12.62 27.31
N ASP A 221 -19.31 12.52 27.05
CA ASP A 221 -20.36 12.64 28.07
C ASP A 221 -20.17 11.58 29.19
N PHE A 222 -19.80 10.35 28.81
CA PHE A 222 -19.45 9.29 29.76
C PHE A 222 -18.19 9.64 30.57
N SER A 223 -17.15 10.18 29.92
CA SER A 223 -15.89 10.57 30.59
C SER A 223 -16.06 11.66 31.63
N GLU A 224 -17.07 12.51 31.49
CA GLU A 224 -17.39 13.58 32.43
C GLU A 224 -18.25 13.09 33.60
N SER A 225 -19.22 12.21 33.34
CA SER A 225 -20.17 11.73 34.35
C SER A 225 -19.64 10.59 35.21
N GLU A 226 -18.94 9.63 34.60
CA GLU A 226 -18.49 8.39 35.25
C GLU A 226 -17.54 8.61 36.45
N PRO A 227 -16.58 9.56 36.44
CA PRO A 227 -15.74 9.81 37.61
C PRO A 227 -16.54 10.26 38.84
N SER A 228 -17.61 11.03 38.63
CA SER A 228 -18.49 11.47 39.70
C SER A 228 -19.31 10.30 40.27
N ASP A 229 -19.83 9.43 39.41
CA ASP A 229 -20.60 8.24 39.80
C ASP A 229 -19.74 7.21 40.55
N CYS A 230 -18.47 7.09 40.19
CA CYS A 230 -17.51 6.18 40.81
C CYS A 230 -16.58 6.86 41.83
N LYS A 231 -16.87 8.09 42.26
CA LYS A 231 -16.00 8.88 43.14
C LYS A 231 -15.57 8.13 44.40
N GLY A 232 -16.50 7.41 45.03
CA GLY A 232 -16.20 6.63 46.24
C GLY A 232 -15.12 5.55 46.02
N TYR A 233 -15.08 4.95 44.83
CA TYR A 233 -14.04 4.01 44.45
C TYR A 233 -12.74 4.72 44.06
N LEU A 234 -12.82 5.73 43.19
CA LEU A 234 -11.65 6.44 42.65
C LEU A 234 -10.86 7.21 43.73
N ASP A 235 -11.55 7.68 44.78
CA ASP A 235 -10.92 8.36 45.91
C ASP A 235 -10.22 7.41 46.89
N GLN A 236 -10.58 6.12 46.89
CA GLN A 236 -10.19 5.15 47.92
C GLN A 236 -9.29 4.02 47.42
N VAL A 237 -9.23 3.79 46.10
CA VAL A 237 -8.50 2.67 45.51
C VAL A 237 -6.98 2.76 45.71
N GLU A 238 -6.45 3.97 45.87
CA GLU A 238 -5.03 4.21 46.13
C GLU A 238 -4.88 5.07 47.39
N LYS A 239 -3.65 5.23 47.88
CA LYS A 239 -3.36 6.00 49.11
C LYS A 239 -3.85 7.45 49.06
N SER A 240 -3.88 8.03 47.87
CA SER A 240 -4.41 9.37 47.59
C SER A 240 -5.44 9.26 46.48
N PRO A 241 -6.44 10.16 46.44
CA PRO A 241 -7.39 10.23 45.33
C PRO A 241 -6.67 10.33 43.98
N LEU A 242 -7.17 9.61 42.98
CA LEU A 242 -6.65 9.68 41.62
C LEU A 242 -6.86 11.08 41.04
N THR A 243 -5.91 11.55 40.23
CA THR A 243 -6.10 12.79 39.47
C THR A 243 -7.21 12.61 38.42
N ASP A 244 -7.73 13.72 37.88
CA ASP A 244 -8.72 13.67 36.80
C ASP A 244 -8.21 12.91 35.57
N GLU A 245 -6.92 13.04 35.25
CA GLU A 245 -6.28 12.32 34.14
C GLU A 245 -6.19 10.82 34.41
N GLN A 246 -5.77 10.43 35.62
CA GLN A 246 -5.73 9.02 36.02
C GLN A 246 -7.12 8.42 36.05
N SER A 247 -8.11 9.15 36.57
CA SER A 247 -9.51 8.75 36.61
C SER A 247 -10.05 8.53 35.19
N ARG A 248 -9.82 9.47 34.26
CA ARG A 248 -10.18 9.31 32.84
C ARG A 248 -9.52 8.07 32.21
N ALA A 249 -8.24 7.83 32.50
CA ALA A 249 -7.51 6.66 32.01
C ALA A 249 -8.05 5.33 32.58
N VAL A 250 -8.53 5.33 33.84
CA VAL A 250 -9.15 4.17 34.50
C VAL A 250 -10.49 3.83 33.86
N ILE A 251 -11.34 4.82 33.58
CA ILE A 251 -12.70 4.59 33.08
C ILE A 251 -12.77 4.37 31.57
N CYS A 252 -11.76 4.81 30.81
CA CYS A 252 -11.66 4.61 29.37
C CYS A 252 -11.48 3.12 29.03
N PHE A 253 -12.59 2.41 28.82
CA PHE A 253 -12.64 0.97 28.57
C PHE A 253 -12.78 0.62 27.08
N ASP A 254 -11.93 1.22 26.24
CA ASP A 254 -11.79 0.79 24.85
C ASP A 254 -11.06 -0.56 24.75
N ASN A 255 -11.13 -1.22 23.60
CA ASN A 255 -10.54 -2.55 23.35
C ASN A 255 -9.01 -2.52 23.40
N ARG A 256 -8.39 -1.40 23.00
CA ARG A 256 -6.93 -1.21 22.97
C ARG A 256 -6.62 0.20 23.47
N VAL A 257 -5.90 0.29 24.59
CA VAL A 257 -5.56 1.56 25.22
C VAL A 257 -4.06 1.60 25.51
N LEU A 258 -3.39 2.61 24.95
CA LEU A 258 -2.00 2.95 25.28
C LEU A 258 -2.00 4.15 26.24
N LEU A 259 -1.49 3.94 27.45
CA LEU A 259 -1.33 5.01 28.44
C LEU A 259 0.10 5.57 28.36
N VAL A 260 0.23 6.77 27.80
CA VAL A 260 1.50 7.51 27.78
C VAL A 260 1.61 8.33 29.06
N ALA A 261 2.64 8.05 29.85
CA ALA A 261 2.77 8.56 31.21
C ALA A 261 4.24 8.86 31.52
N SER A 262 4.55 10.04 32.08
CA SER A 262 5.90 10.41 32.50
C SER A 262 6.33 9.59 33.73
N ALA A 263 7.63 9.50 33.99
CA ALA A 263 8.14 8.86 35.20
C ALA A 263 7.52 9.51 36.46
N GLY A 264 7.08 8.68 37.42
CA GLY A 264 6.46 9.17 38.67
C GLY A 264 5.00 9.61 38.56
N SER A 265 4.38 9.62 37.39
CA SER A 265 2.97 10.02 37.18
C SER A 265 1.91 9.03 37.70
N GLY A 266 2.34 7.90 38.28
CA GLY A 266 1.43 6.89 38.83
C GLY A 266 0.88 5.88 37.82
N LYS A 267 1.59 5.61 36.71
CA LYS A 267 1.24 4.58 35.70
C LYS A 267 0.74 3.26 36.32
N THR A 268 1.52 2.70 37.23
CA THR A 268 1.20 1.44 37.91
C THR A 268 -0.04 1.59 38.82
N SER A 269 -0.21 2.75 39.48
CA SER A 269 -1.41 3.08 40.25
C SER A 269 -2.67 3.06 39.37
N THR A 270 -2.59 3.72 38.22
CA THR A 270 -3.67 3.78 37.23
C THR A 270 -4.03 2.40 36.72
N MET A 271 -3.04 1.54 36.48
CA MET A 271 -3.28 0.16 36.02
C MET A 271 -3.99 -0.69 37.09
N VAL A 272 -3.57 -0.61 38.35
CA VAL A 272 -4.23 -1.31 39.47
C VAL A 272 -5.65 -0.80 39.68
N ALA A 273 -5.83 0.53 39.64
CA ALA A 273 -7.15 1.15 39.74
C ALA A 273 -8.08 0.77 38.57
N ARG A 274 -7.54 0.57 37.37
CA ARG A 274 -8.29 0.06 36.22
C ARG A 274 -8.74 -1.38 36.42
N ALA A 275 -7.87 -2.23 36.96
CA ALA A 275 -8.20 -3.60 37.30
C ALA A 275 -9.36 -3.69 38.31
N GLY A 276 -9.31 -2.89 39.37
CA GLY A 276 -10.40 -2.83 40.36
C GLY A 276 -11.67 -2.20 39.80
N TYR A 277 -11.57 -1.21 38.89
CA TYR A 277 -12.74 -0.59 38.26
C TYR A 277 -13.51 -1.60 37.40
N ALA A 278 -12.79 -2.46 36.67
CA ALA A 278 -13.39 -3.56 35.91
C ALA A 278 -14.27 -4.45 36.80
N LEU A 279 -13.85 -4.70 38.05
CA LEU A 279 -14.63 -5.46 39.02
C LEU A 279 -15.77 -4.66 39.63
N HIS A 280 -15.50 -3.40 40.00
CA HIS A 280 -16.47 -2.48 40.58
C HIS A 280 -17.70 -2.33 39.69
N ARG A 281 -17.48 -2.09 38.39
CA ARG A 281 -18.54 -1.98 37.37
C ARG A 281 -19.00 -3.33 36.80
N LYS A 282 -18.48 -4.45 37.31
CA LYS A 282 -18.80 -5.82 36.86
C LYS A 282 -18.62 -6.03 35.35
N LEU A 283 -17.61 -5.37 34.78
CA LEU A 283 -17.27 -5.45 33.35
C LEU A 283 -16.58 -6.77 33.04
N VAL A 284 -15.70 -7.22 33.95
CA VAL A 284 -14.87 -8.42 33.78
C VAL A 284 -14.89 -9.24 35.07
N LYS A 285 -14.80 -10.57 34.96
CA LYS A 285 -14.66 -11.44 36.14
C LYS A 285 -13.20 -11.45 36.62
N PRO A 286 -12.94 -11.58 37.94
CA PRO A 286 -11.58 -11.57 38.50
C PRO A 286 -10.61 -12.57 37.86
N ASP A 287 -11.08 -13.78 37.54
CA ASP A 287 -10.31 -14.85 36.90
C ASP A 287 -10.07 -14.63 35.40
N ARG A 288 -10.61 -13.55 34.83
CA ARG A 288 -10.47 -13.14 33.43
C ARG A 288 -9.63 -11.86 33.28
N ILE A 289 -8.96 -11.42 34.34
CA ILE A 289 -8.02 -10.29 34.31
C ILE A 289 -6.58 -10.83 34.38
N LEU A 290 -5.75 -10.46 33.40
CA LEU A 290 -4.32 -10.81 33.34
C LEU A 290 -3.49 -9.53 33.40
N LEU A 291 -2.49 -9.51 34.29
CA LEU A 291 -1.46 -8.49 34.30
C LEU A 291 -0.13 -9.09 33.87
N LEU A 292 0.54 -8.42 32.95
CA LEU A 292 1.83 -8.81 32.42
C LEU A 292 2.89 -7.77 32.81
N ALA A 293 4.06 -8.24 33.18
CA ALA A 293 5.25 -7.43 33.39
C ALA A 293 6.45 -8.04 32.66
N PHE A 294 7.51 -7.27 32.44
CA PHE A 294 8.70 -7.77 31.76
C PHE A 294 9.53 -8.71 32.62
N ASN A 295 9.77 -8.35 33.88
CA ASN A 295 10.63 -9.11 34.79
C ASN A 295 9.86 -9.63 36.02
N LYS A 296 10.51 -10.55 36.73
CA LYS A 296 9.89 -11.25 37.88
C LYS A 296 9.60 -10.30 39.03
N ASP A 297 10.48 -9.35 39.30
CA ASP A 297 10.34 -8.40 40.41
C ASP A 297 9.15 -7.47 40.17
N ALA A 298 9.00 -6.94 38.95
CA ALA A 298 7.85 -6.16 38.54
C ALA A 298 6.54 -6.96 38.62
N ALA A 299 6.53 -8.24 38.20
CA ALA A 299 5.36 -9.09 38.35
C ALA A 299 4.97 -9.30 39.83
N ILE A 300 5.95 -9.50 40.72
CA ILE A 300 5.74 -9.64 42.17
C ILE A 300 5.23 -8.32 42.77
N GLU A 301 5.82 -7.18 42.38
CA GLU A 301 5.41 -5.87 42.82
C GLU A 301 3.94 -5.59 42.42
N LEU A 302 3.58 -5.85 41.17
CA LEU A 302 2.20 -5.72 40.68
C LEU A 302 1.22 -6.59 41.45
N GLN A 303 1.57 -7.85 41.69
CA GLN A 303 0.72 -8.77 42.46
C GLN A 303 0.53 -8.26 43.89
N THR A 304 1.61 -7.79 44.52
CA THR A 304 1.59 -7.23 45.87
C THR A 304 0.70 -5.99 45.93
N ARG A 305 0.84 -5.09 44.95
CA ARG A 305 0.08 -3.86 44.88
C ARG A 305 -1.41 -4.12 44.67
N ILE A 306 -1.78 -5.03 43.76
CA ILE A 306 -3.18 -5.46 43.58
C ILE A 306 -3.78 -5.96 44.89
N THR A 307 -3.04 -6.82 45.59
CA THR A 307 -3.48 -7.40 46.86
C THR A 307 -3.72 -6.28 47.88
N GLN A 308 -2.74 -5.40 48.07
CA GLN A 308 -2.81 -4.30 49.04
C GLN A 308 -3.93 -3.29 48.75
N GLN A 309 -4.21 -2.99 47.48
CA GLN A 309 -5.18 -1.96 47.11
C GLN A 309 -6.61 -2.51 46.95
N LEU A 310 -6.77 -3.71 46.38
CA LEU A 310 -8.09 -4.22 46.03
C LEU A 310 -8.71 -5.13 47.11
N GLU A 311 -7.90 -5.80 47.94
CA GLU A 311 -8.42 -6.65 49.02
C GLU A 311 -9.19 -5.87 50.09
N PRO A 312 -8.73 -4.68 50.56
CA PRO A 312 -9.50 -3.88 51.51
C PRO A 312 -10.87 -3.42 50.99
N LEU A 313 -11.03 -3.34 49.66
CA LEU A 313 -12.29 -2.99 48.99
C LEU A 313 -13.23 -4.20 48.83
N GLY A 314 -12.86 -5.37 49.34
CA GLY A 314 -13.65 -6.59 49.30
C GLY A 314 -13.59 -7.34 47.96
N PHE A 315 -12.63 -7.03 47.10
CA PHE A 315 -12.45 -7.75 45.84
C PHE A 315 -11.68 -9.07 46.03
N PRO A 316 -12.01 -10.14 45.29
CA PRO A 316 -11.36 -11.44 45.42
C PRO A 316 -9.98 -11.46 44.73
N VAL A 317 -8.99 -10.82 45.36
CA VAL A 317 -7.62 -10.65 44.83
C VAL A 317 -6.90 -11.96 44.53
N SER A 318 -7.24 -13.05 45.24
CA SER A 318 -6.67 -14.38 45.03
C SER A 318 -6.93 -14.98 43.64
N LYS A 319 -7.85 -14.40 42.87
CA LYS A 319 -8.15 -14.79 41.50
C LYS A 319 -7.36 -14.01 40.45
N PHE A 320 -6.72 -12.91 40.83
CA PHE A 320 -5.87 -12.14 39.93
C PHE A 320 -4.55 -12.84 39.71
N VAL A 321 -4.00 -12.62 38.52
CA VAL A 321 -2.77 -13.25 38.10
C VAL A 321 -1.89 -12.19 37.45
N ALA A 322 -0.84 -11.76 38.16
CA ALA A 322 0.28 -11.05 37.57
C ALA A 322 1.39 -12.04 37.19
N ARG A 323 1.90 -11.94 35.96
CA ARG A 323 2.94 -12.85 35.42
C ARG A 323 3.92 -12.10 34.55
N THR A 324 5.09 -12.71 34.33
CA THR A 324 5.94 -12.31 33.23
C THR A 324 5.41 -12.84 31.90
N PHE A 325 5.79 -12.21 30.79
CA PHE A 325 5.57 -12.76 29.44
C PHE A 325 6.08 -14.20 29.32
N HIS A 326 7.27 -14.48 29.85
CA HIS A 326 7.85 -15.82 29.85
C HIS A 326 6.99 -16.85 30.61
N ALA A 327 6.57 -16.52 31.84
CA ALA A 327 5.72 -17.40 32.64
C ALA A 327 4.35 -17.64 32.00
N PHE A 328 3.83 -16.64 31.29
CA PHE A 328 2.57 -16.75 30.57
C PHE A 328 2.71 -17.60 29.29
N GLY A 329 3.76 -17.38 28.48
CA GLY A 329 4.05 -18.19 27.29
C GLY A 329 4.22 -19.68 27.62
N LEU A 330 4.98 -20.00 28.66
CA LEU A 330 5.11 -21.38 29.15
C LEU A 330 3.77 -22.00 29.58
N GLN A 331 2.89 -21.20 30.18
CA GLN A 331 1.55 -21.66 30.56
C GLN A 331 0.69 -21.95 29.33
N ILE A 332 0.71 -21.08 28.31
CA ILE A 332 -0.02 -21.27 27.05
C ILE A 332 0.43 -22.58 26.41
N ILE A 333 1.74 -22.77 26.23
CA ILE A 333 2.28 -24.00 25.61
C ILE A 333 1.88 -25.22 26.44
N GLY A 334 2.06 -25.19 27.76
CA GLY A 334 1.69 -26.29 28.64
C GLY A 334 0.21 -26.66 28.56
N LYS A 335 -0.69 -25.67 28.54
CA LYS A 335 -2.14 -25.90 28.42
C LYS A 335 -2.56 -26.38 27.03
N ALA A 336 -1.95 -25.86 25.97
CA ALA A 336 -2.29 -26.19 24.59
C ALA A 336 -1.75 -27.55 24.15
N THR A 337 -0.57 -27.95 24.67
CA THR A 337 0.16 -29.15 24.20
C THR A 337 0.25 -30.26 25.24
N GLY A 338 -0.18 -30.01 26.48
CA GLY A 338 -0.05 -30.94 27.61
C GLY A 338 1.36 -31.02 28.22
N LYS A 339 2.37 -30.39 27.62
CA LYS A 339 3.76 -30.42 28.08
C LYS A 339 4.39 -29.03 28.02
N LYS A 340 5.01 -28.57 29.11
CA LYS A 340 5.81 -27.35 29.08
C LYS A 340 7.15 -27.63 28.38
N PRO A 341 7.65 -26.71 27.53
CA PRO A 341 8.97 -26.85 26.97
C PRO A 341 10.01 -26.69 28.09
N HIS A 342 11.17 -27.31 27.90
CA HIS A 342 12.30 -27.15 28.79
C HIS A 342 13.11 -25.93 28.32
N LEU A 343 13.23 -24.89 29.15
CA LEU A 343 14.10 -23.77 28.86
C LEU A 343 15.55 -24.18 29.11
N ALA A 344 16.48 -23.68 28.30
CA ALA A 344 17.89 -23.98 28.48
C ALA A 344 18.39 -23.48 29.86
N PRO A 345 19.00 -24.33 30.71
CA PRO A 345 19.29 -23.97 32.10
C PRO A 345 20.24 -22.77 32.27
N TRP A 346 21.08 -22.52 31.28
CA TRP A 346 22.05 -21.41 31.28
C TRP A 346 21.40 -20.05 30.99
N LEU A 347 20.16 -20.00 30.48
CA LEU A 347 19.41 -18.76 30.30
C LEU A 347 18.94 -18.18 31.63
N ASP A 348 18.38 -19.02 32.50
CA ASP A 348 17.86 -18.60 33.83
C ASP A 348 18.97 -18.11 34.77
N GLN A 349 20.23 -18.46 34.49
CA GLN A 349 21.41 -18.05 35.27
C GLN A 349 22.10 -16.80 34.71
N GLY A 350 21.60 -16.21 33.61
CA GLY A 350 22.26 -15.09 32.94
C GLY A 350 23.61 -15.48 32.30
N LYS A 351 23.76 -16.74 31.89
CA LYS A 351 24.98 -17.30 31.28
C LYS A 351 24.86 -17.43 29.76
N ASP A 352 23.97 -16.66 29.16
CA ASP A 352 23.78 -16.62 27.72
C ASP A 352 25.04 -16.10 27.00
N LEU A 353 25.70 -15.08 27.55
CA LEU A 353 26.98 -14.58 27.04
C LEU A 353 28.12 -15.58 27.18
N GLU A 354 28.19 -16.30 28.30
CA GLU A 354 29.17 -17.39 28.49
C GLU A 354 28.95 -18.49 27.43
N LYS A 355 27.68 -18.86 27.21
CA LYS A 355 27.34 -19.88 26.22
C LYS A 355 27.67 -19.44 24.80
N LEU A 356 27.46 -18.16 24.49
CA LEU A 356 27.82 -17.58 23.21
C LEU A 356 29.34 -17.55 23.00
N ALA A 357 30.10 -17.21 24.04
CA ALA A 357 31.56 -17.27 24.01
C ALA A 357 32.05 -18.70 23.69
N GLU A 358 31.51 -19.72 24.38
CA GLU A 358 31.82 -21.12 24.08
C GLU A 358 31.47 -21.54 22.63
N ILE A 359 30.45 -20.93 22.03
CA ILE A 359 30.08 -21.18 20.63
C ILE A 359 31.11 -20.55 19.70
N VAL A 360 31.45 -19.28 19.92
CA VAL A 360 32.41 -18.56 19.09
C VAL A 360 33.80 -19.20 19.19
N ASP A 361 34.27 -19.56 20.38
CA ASP A 361 35.55 -20.23 20.55
C ASP A 361 35.57 -21.59 19.83
N HIS A 362 34.50 -22.39 19.98
CA HIS A 362 34.35 -23.63 19.21
C HIS A 362 34.39 -23.39 17.69
N LEU A 363 33.74 -22.35 17.18
CA LEU A 363 33.76 -22.03 15.74
C LEU A 363 35.16 -21.60 15.29
N LYS A 364 35.86 -20.77 16.07
CA LYS A 364 37.24 -20.32 15.78
C LYS A 364 38.24 -21.47 15.79
N ASP A 365 38.08 -22.44 16.69
CA ASP A 365 38.98 -23.58 16.80
C ASP A 365 38.80 -24.60 15.66
N ASN A 366 37.58 -24.70 15.11
CA ASN A 366 37.25 -25.69 14.09
C ASN A 366 37.26 -25.14 12.66
N ASP A 367 37.17 -23.83 12.45
CA ASP A 367 37.18 -23.19 11.13
C ASP A 367 38.18 -22.02 11.08
N PRO A 368 39.36 -22.23 10.45
CA PRO A 368 40.35 -21.16 10.26
C PRO A 368 39.83 -19.96 9.47
N SER A 369 38.90 -20.15 8.52
CA SER A 369 38.29 -19.06 7.77
C SER A 369 37.37 -18.23 8.67
N TYR A 370 36.59 -18.90 9.53
CA TYR A 370 35.77 -18.23 10.53
C TYR A 370 36.62 -17.41 11.49
N ARG A 371 37.72 -18.00 11.99
CA ARG A 371 38.67 -17.30 12.87
C ARG A 371 39.24 -16.05 12.21
N ALA A 372 39.72 -16.16 10.97
CA ALA A 372 40.25 -15.02 10.24
C ALA A 372 39.20 -13.90 10.04
N LYS A 373 37.95 -14.26 9.73
CA LYS A 373 36.84 -13.30 9.62
C LYS A 373 36.49 -12.64 10.96
N TRP A 374 36.50 -13.41 12.04
CA TRP A 374 36.23 -12.88 13.37
C TRP A 374 37.28 -11.84 13.76
N ASP A 375 38.55 -12.20 13.55
CA ASP A 375 39.69 -11.39 13.91
C ASP A 375 39.74 -10.08 13.10
N ILE A 376 39.58 -10.15 11.77
CA ILE A 376 39.54 -8.96 10.93
C ILE A 376 38.30 -8.10 11.18
N PHE A 377 37.14 -8.71 11.48
CA PHE A 377 35.94 -7.95 11.83
C PHE A 377 36.15 -7.16 13.12
N ARG A 378 36.73 -7.79 14.14
CA ARG A 378 37.02 -7.15 15.43
C ARG A 378 38.00 -5.99 15.29
N LEU A 379 39.06 -6.18 14.51
CA LEU A 379 40.16 -5.22 14.39
C LEU A 379 39.87 -4.10 13.39
N VAL A 380 39.33 -4.44 12.21
CA VAL A 380 39.19 -3.52 11.09
C VAL A 380 37.73 -3.08 10.92
N PHE A 381 36.77 -4.02 10.88
CA PHE A 381 35.38 -3.72 10.48
C PHE A 381 34.41 -3.51 11.64
N SER A 382 34.90 -3.34 12.87
CA SER A 382 34.03 -3.29 14.05
C SER A 382 33.18 -2.02 14.08
N ARG A 383 33.70 -0.91 13.53
CA ARG A 383 33.00 0.37 13.41
C ARG A 383 32.36 0.54 12.04
N ASP A 384 31.23 1.24 12.03
CA ASP A 384 30.52 1.58 10.81
C ASP A 384 31.14 2.82 10.13
N LEU A 385 30.85 2.99 8.84
CA LEU A 385 31.14 4.20 8.09
C LEU A 385 29.93 5.13 8.12
N SER A 386 30.20 6.43 8.06
CA SER A 386 29.17 7.42 7.85
C SER A 386 28.58 7.30 6.44
N LYS A 387 27.41 7.91 6.18
CA LYS A 387 26.81 7.89 4.85
C LYS A 387 27.76 8.58 3.86
N PHE A 388 27.81 8.07 2.63
CA PHE A 388 28.63 8.71 1.60
C PHE A 388 28.28 10.20 1.46
N GLY A 389 29.30 11.06 1.45
CA GLY A 389 29.18 12.51 1.37
C GLY A 389 28.92 13.24 2.70
N SER A 390 28.74 12.55 3.83
CA SER A 390 28.70 13.24 5.14
C SER A 390 30.10 13.64 5.60
N GLN A 391 30.23 14.84 6.18
CA GLN A 391 31.47 15.26 6.84
C GLN A 391 31.58 14.60 8.21
N ASP A 392 32.63 13.80 8.40
CA ASP A 392 32.98 13.24 9.71
C ASP A 392 33.89 14.22 10.46
N GLU A 393 33.58 14.46 11.74
CA GLU A 393 34.46 15.23 12.62
C GLU A 393 35.68 14.40 13.03
N PRO A 394 36.89 15.00 13.08
CA PRO A 394 38.08 14.33 13.60
C PRO A 394 37.87 13.73 15.00
N GLU A 395 38.31 12.50 15.20
CA GLU A 395 38.18 11.77 16.46
C GLU A 395 39.41 11.94 17.38
N ASP A 396 40.55 12.35 16.82
CA ASP A 396 41.84 12.41 17.53
C ASP A 396 42.72 13.54 16.99
N TRP A 397 43.73 13.92 17.79
CA TRP A 397 44.71 14.95 17.46
C TRP A 397 46.11 14.55 17.91
N ASP A 398 47.10 14.76 17.06
CA ASP A 398 48.50 14.50 17.37
C ASP A 398 49.21 15.82 17.70
N GLY A 399 49.60 15.98 18.96
CA GLY A 399 50.27 17.20 19.42
C GLY A 399 51.69 17.40 18.94
N ARG A 400 52.30 16.40 18.27
CA ARG A 400 53.62 16.57 17.65
C ARG A 400 53.52 17.15 16.25
N THR A 401 52.56 16.68 15.45
CA THR A 401 52.36 17.09 14.05
C THR A 401 51.27 18.15 13.90
N SER A 402 50.49 18.41 14.94
CA SER A 402 49.26 19.21 14.92
C SER A 402 48.18 18.67 13.97
N ALA A 403 48.29 17.42 13.51
CA ALA A 403 47.32 16.78 12.64
C ALA A 403 46.06 16.39 13.43
N SER A 404 44.88 16.72 12.91
CA SER A 404 43.59 16.25 13.41
C SER A 404 43.00 15.22 12.43
N GLY A 405 42.50 14.10 12.93
CA GLY A 405 41.88 13.10 12.09
C GLY A 405 41.45 11.84 12.85
N PHE A 406 41.74 10.68 12.26
CA PHE A 406 41.34 9.37 12.77
C PHE A 406 42.58 8.56 13.10
N ARG A 407 42.79 8.23 14.37
CA ARG A 407 43.91 7.38 14.78
C ARG A 407 43.70 5.93 14.34
N THR A 408 44.73 5.34 13.74
CA THR A 408 44.76 3.95 13.26
C THR A 408 45.27 2.97 14.34
N LEU A 409 45.34 1.68 14.03
CA LEU A 409 45.98 0.66 14.86
C LEU A 409 47.51 0.84 14.94
N GLY A 410 48.11 1.32 13.84
CA GLY A 410 49.54 1.66 13.75
C GLY A 410 49.93 2.88 14.59
N GLY A 411 48.97 3.74 14.91
CA GLY A 411 49.12 4.88 15.82
C GLY A 411 49.20 6.23 15.12
N GLU A 412 49.36 6.25 13.80
CA GLU A 412 49.27 7.46 12.97
C GLU A 412 47.84 8.01 12.90
N ILE A 413 47.73 9.27 12.48
CA ILE A 413 46.46 9.96 12.28
C ILE A 413 46.25 10.15 10.79
N VAL A 414 45.14 9.64 10.27
CA VAL A 414 44.73 9.76 8.87
C VAL A 414 43.53 10.69 8.71
N LYS A 415 43.29 11.19 7.50
CA LYS A 415 42.33 12.28 7.22
C LYS A 415 40.89 11.80 7.16
N SER A 416 40.64 10.54 6.83
CA SER A 416 39.28 9.98 6.71
C SER A 416 39.10 8.63 7.41
N ARG A 417 37.84 8.27 7.71
CA ARG A 417 37.51 6.93 8.25
C ARG A 417 37.80 5.81 7.26
N GLU A 418 37.67 6.08 5.96
CA GLU A 418 37.94 5.11 4.89
C GLU A 418 39.45 4.88 4.74
N GLU A 419 40.28 5.92 4.81
CA GLU A 419 41.75 5.77 4.93
C GLU A 419 42.14 4.99 6.19
N ARG A 420 41.45 5.20 7.32
CA ARG A 420 41.70 4.42 8.53
C ARG A 420 41.43 2.93 8.32
N LEU A 421 40.35 2.57 7.61
CA LEU A 421 40.08 1.17 7.29
C LEU A 421 41.19 0.55 6.44
N ILE A 422 41.71 1.30 5.46
CA ILE A 422 42.84 0.86 4.63
C ILE A 422 44.09 0.67 5.51
N ALA A 423 44.44 1.67 6.31
CA ALA A 423 45.58 1.64 7.22
C ALA A 423 45.49 0.47 8.21
N ASP A 424 44.33 0.28 8.85
CA ASP A 424 44.09 -0.81 9.81
C ASP A 424 44.15 -2.19 9.13
N TRP A 425 43.67 -2.30 7.88
CA TRP A 425 43.80 -3.53 7.08
C TRP A 425 45.26 -3.81 6.71
N LEU A 426 46.03 -2.80 6.29
CA LEU A 426 47.46 -2.92 5.99
C LEU A 426 48.24 -3.34 7.24
N PHE A 427 47.97 -2.70 8.38
CA PHE A 427 48.55 -3.03 9.67
C PHE A 427 48.24 -4.48 10.08
N TYR A 428 46.98 -4.90 9.96
CA TYR A 428 46.57 -6.28 10.24
C TYR A 428 47.36 -7.30 9.41
N ASN A 429 47.61 -6.98 8.14
CA ASN A 429 48.37 -7.83 7.21
C ASN A 429 49.89 -7.58 7.26
N GLY A 430 50.42 -6.81 8.21
CA GLY A 430 51.86 -6.59 8.35
C GLY A 430 52.51 -5.85 7.18
N ILE A 431 51.74 -5.07 6.43
CA ILE A 431 52.23 -4.34 5.27
C ILE A 431 52.85 -3.02 5.73
N GLU A 432 54.10 -2.78 5.36
CA GLU A 432 54.77 -1.50 5.58
C GLU A 432 54.27 -0.46 4.56
N TYR A 433 53.86 0.69 5.06
CA TYR A 433 53.50 1.86 4.26
C TYR A 433 53.96 3.14 4.92
N LEU A 434 54.12 4.19 4.11
CA LEU A 434 54.35 5.55 4.55
C LEU A 434 53.11 6.39 4.19
N TYR A 435 52.46 6.95 5.19
CA TYR A 435 51.28 7.81 5.02
C TYR A 435 51.70 9.23 4.65
N GLU A 436 51.06 9.82 3.62
CA GLU A 436 51.38 11.15 3.09
C GLU A 436 52.88 11.40 2.85
N HIS A 437 53.60 10.37 2.38
CA HIS A 437 55.01 10.51 2.03
C HIS A 437 55.17 11.45 0.83
N PRO A 438 56.11 12.42 0.85
CA PRO A 438 56.33 13.30 -0.29
C PRO A 438 56.62 12.49 -1.56
N TYR A 439 55.95 12.86 -2.65
CA TYR A 439 56.19 12.26 -3.96
C TYR A 439 57.65 12.47 -4.40
N GLU A 440 58.25 11.48 -5.05
CA GLU A 440 59.71 11.48 -5.34
C GLU A 440 60.16 12.60 -6.29
N TYR A 441 59.25 13.11 -7.12
CA TYR A 441 59.53 14.24 -8.01
C TYR A 441 59.03 15.55 -7.40
N GLN A 442 59.76 16.64 -7.64
CA GLN A 442 59.32 17.99 -7.28
C GLN A 442 58.04 18.34 -8.08
N THR A 443 56.92 18.50 -7.38
CA THR A 443 55.64 18.92 -7.98
C THR A 443 55.21 20.31 -7.52
N ALA A 444 55.83 20.85 -6.48
CA ALA A 444 55.53 22.18 -5.98
C ALA A 444 55.85 23.26 -7.02
N ASP A 445 54.89 24.13 -7.28
CA ASP A 445 55.02 25.29 -8.18
C ASP A 445 54.40 26.56 -7.54
N VAL A 446 54.08 27.58 -8.34
CA VAL A 446 53.54 28.85 -7.85
C VAL A 446 52.11 28.68 -7.30
N ASP A 447 51.36 27.71 -7.82
CA ASP A 447 49.94 27.53 -7.56
C ASP A 447 49.65 26.27 -6.71
N HIS A 448 50.61 25.33 -6.61
CA HIS A 448 50.44 24.04 -5.94
C HIS A 448 51.62 23.69 -5.01
N GLY A 449 51.30 23.03 -3.89
CA GLY A 449 52.30 22.47 -2.97
C GLY A 449 52.95 21.18 -3.49
N GLN A 450 53.87 20.62 -2.70
CA GLN A 450 54.39 19.28 -2.97
C GLN A 450 53.24 18.27 -2.87
N TYR A 451 53.22 17.29 -3.77
CA TYR A 451 52.23 16.22 -3.80
C TYR A 451 52.60 15.16 -2.77
N HIS A 452 51.60 14.77 -1.98
CA HIS A 452 51.69 13.72 -0.97
C HIS A 452 50.55 12.72 -1.25
N PRO A 453 50.83 11.57 -1.89
CA PRO A 453 49.86 10.50 -2.01
C PRO A 453 49.46 9.94 -0.66
N ASP A 454 48.22 9.45 -0.53
CA ASP A 454 47.70 8.95 0.74
C ASP A 454 48.59 7.85 1.33
N PHE A 455 49.00 6.89 0.49
CA PHE A 455 49.90 5.80 0.90
C PHE A 455 51.03 5.60 -0.11
N TYR A 456 52.22 5.29 0.40
CA TYR A 456 53.33 4.78 -0.39
C TYR A 456 53.81 3.44 0.18
N TYR A 457 54.06 2.47 -0.70
CA TYR A 457 54.49 1.11 -0.35
C TYR A 457 55.96 0.89 -0.78
N PRO A 458 56.95 1.05 0.12
CA PRO A 458 58.35 0.90 -0.23
C PRO A 458 58.69 -0.48 -0.81
N GLY A 459 58.10 -1.54 -0.25
CA GLY A 459 58.32 -2.92 -0.71
C GLY A 459 57.77 -3.23 -2.11
N ALA A 460 56.82 -2.43 -2.60
CA ALA A 460 56.24 -2.57 -3.94
C ALA A 460 56.66 -1.45 -4.90
N ASN A 461 57.34 -0.41 -4.40
CA ASN A 461 57.57 0.87 -5.07
C ASN A 461 56.31 1.39 -5.79
N ALA A 462 55.21 1.48 -5.06
CA ALA A 462 53.91 1.89 -5.59
C ALA A 462 53.26 2.94 -4.68
N TYR A 463 52.58 3.90 -5.32
CA TYR A 463 51.78 4.93 -4.66
C TYR A 463 50.31 4.52 -4.69
N HIS A 464 49.55 4.90 -3.67
CA HIS A 464 48.13 4.58 -3.58
C HIS A 464 47.32 5.78 -3.11
N GLU A 465 46.29 6.07 -3.89
CA GLU A 465 45.30 7.12 -3.67
C GLU A 465 43.93 6.53 -3.35
N HIS A 466 43.26 7.10 -2.35
CA HIS A 466 41.90 6.77 -1.98
C HIS A 466 40.96 7.94 -2.36
N PHE A 467 40.12 7.72 -3.36
CA PHE A 467 39.22 8.75 -3.85
C PHE A 467 37.81 8.66 -3.27
N ALA A 468 37.27 9.79 -2.86
CA ALA A 468 35.89 9.90 -2.40
C ALA A 468 34.91 9.84 -3.58
N LEU A 469 34.81 8.70 -4.27
CA LEU A 469 33.97 8.50 -5.45
C LEU A 469 32.94 7.40 -5.22
N ASP A 470 31.71 7.66 -5.67
CA ASP A 470 30.63 6.68 -5.67
C ASP A 470 30.82 5.60 -6.76
N ALA A 471 29.85 4.67 -6.88
CA ALA A 471 29.91 3.58 -7.84
C ALA A 471 29.88 4.04 -9.32
N ASN A 472 29.49 5.29 -9.58
CA ASN A 472 29.48 5.91 -10.90
C ASN A 472 30.73 6.79 -11.14
N GLY A 473 31.66 6.85 -10.19
CA GLY A 473 32.85 7.69 -10.26
C GLY A 473 32.56 9.17 -9.98
N ILE A 474 31.49 9.48 -9.25
CA ILE A 474 31.05 10.85 -8.94
C ILE A 474 31.42 11.17 -7.48
N PRO A 475 32.05 12.34 -7.20
CA PRO A 475 32.35 12.76 -5.84
C PRO A 475 31.13 13.35 -5.12
N PRO A 476 31.19 13.55 -3.78
CA PRO A 476 30.19 14.28 -3.04
C PRO A 476 29.92 15.67 -3.63
N SER A 477 28.67 16.14 -3.58
CA SER A 477 28.26 17.39 -4.22
C SER A 477 28.93 18.66 -3.68
N ASN A 478 29.58 18.58 -2.51
CA ASN A 478 30.31 19.67 -1.87
C ASN A 478 31.81 19.72 -2.27
N PHE A 479 32.25 18.87 -3.18
CA PHE A 479 33.65 18.73 -3.59
C PHE A 479 33.86 19.43 -4.95
N ASP A 480 33.75 20.76 -4.97
CA ASP A 480 33.96 21.57 -6.18
C ASP A 480 35.41 21.45 -6.68
N GLY A 481 35.60 21.14 -7.97
CA GLY A 481 36.94 21.04 -8.57
C GLY A 481 37.72 19.76 -8.21
N TYR A 482 37.08 18.78 -7.55
CA TYR A 482 37.78 17.59 -7.04
C TYR A 482 38.20 16.63 -8.15
N MET A 483 37.39 16.48 -9.20
CA MET A 483 37.70 15.57 -10.31
C MET A 483 38.92 16.00 -11.11
N GLU A 484 39.17 17.30 -11.21
CA GLU A 484 40.38 17.87 -11.80
C GLU A 484 41.62 17.42 -11.03
N GLY A 485 41.57 17.41 -9.69
CA GLY A 485 42.63 16.88 -8.85
C GLY A 485 42.87 15.38 -9.05
N VAL A 486 41.79 14.58 -9.13
CA VAL A 486 41.89 13.13 -9.43
C VAL A 486 42.56 12.88 -10.79
N GLN A 487 42.16 13.61 -11.82
CA GLN A 487 42.73 13.50 -13.17
C GLN A 487 44.19 13.92 -13.19
N TRP A 488 44.52 15.04 -12.54
CA TRP A 488 45.89 15.52 -12.45
C TRP A 488 46.83 14.51 -11.82
N LYS A 489 46.42 13.85 -10.72
CA LYS A 489 47.22 12.79 -10.07
C LYS A 489 47.48 11.63 -11.03
N ARG A 490 46.44 11.14 -11.72
CA ARG A 490 46.56 10.07 -12.73
C ARG A 490 47.54 10.44 -13.85
N GLU A 491 47.40 11.64 -14.41
CA GLU A 491 48.27 12.14 -15.48
C GLU A 491 49.72 12.33 -15.02
N LEU A 492 49.91 12.81 -13.79
CA LEU A 492 51.24 12.97 -13.19
C LEU A 492 51.97 11.63 -13.09
N HIS A 493 51.30 10.59 -12.56
CA HIS A 493 51.88 9.25 -12.45
C HIS A 493 52.16 8.64 -13.84
N ALA A 494 51.24 8.80 -14.79
CA ALA A 494 51.43 8.34 -16.16
C ALA A 494 52.63 9.03 -16.86
N THR A 495 52.77 10.33 -16.68
CA THR A 495 53.86 11.12 -17.28
C THR A 495 55.22 10.83 -16.66
N ARG A 496 55.23 10.49 -15.36
CA ARG A 496 56.44 10.17 -14.60
C ARG A 496 56.78 8.67 -14.61
N GLU A 497 55.95 7.84 -15.25
CA GLU A 497 56.08 6.38 -15.32
C GLU A 497 56.19 5.72 -13.94
N THR A 498 55.46 6.25 -12.95
CA THR A 498 55.39 5.69 -11.59
C THR A 498 54.11 4.87 -11.41
N THR A 499 54.17 3.87 -10.53
CA THR A 499 53.02 2.98 -10.27
C THR A 499 52.01 3.65 -9.34
N LEU A 500 50.79 3.84 -9.82
CA LEU A 500 49.64 4.33 -9.04
C LEU A 500 48.59 3.21 -8.89
N TRP A 501 48.19 2.95 -7.66
CA TRP A 501 47.01 2.15 -7.32
C TRP A 501 45.91 3.06 -6.78
N GLU A 502 44.66 2.66 -6.98
CA GLU A 502 43.52 3.48 -6.60
C GLU A 502 42.47 2.64 -5.89
N THR A 503 41.92 3.19 -4.81
CA THR A 503 40.67 2.73 -4.21
C THR A 503 39.66 3.86 -4.22
N THR A 504 38.37 3.54 -4.10
CA THR A 504 37.32 4.54 -4.01
C THR A 504 36.40 4.25 -2.83
N SER A 505 35.61 5.24 -2.40
CA SER A 505 34.56 5.01 -1.40
C SER A 505 33.63 3.87 -1.80
N ALA A 506 33.31 3.74 -3.09
CA ALA A 506 32.53 2.61 -3.59
C ALA A 506 33.20 1.25 -3.35
N THR A 507 34.49 1.12 -3.70
CA THR A 507 35.21 -0.15 -3.56
C THR A 507 35.52 -0.49 -2.10
N ILE A 508 35.61 0.50 -1.21
CA ILE A 508 35.68 0.27 0.24
C ILE A 508 34.33 -0.25 0.78
N ARG A 509 33.22 0.37 0.35
CA ARG A 509 31.88 0.05 0.87
C ARG A 509 31.37 -1.33 0.41
N ASP A 510 31.74 -1.77 -0.78
CA ASP A 510 31.46 -3.13 -1.27
C ASP A 510 32.54 -4.16 -0.94
N GLY A 511 33.71 -3.70 -0.47
CA GLY A 511 34.82 -4.53 0.00
C GLY A 511 35.84 -4.94 -1.07
N THR A 512 35.57 -4.65 -2.35
CA THR A 512 36.47 -5.02 -3.46
C THR A 512 37.84 -4.35 -3.38
N ALA A 513 37.94 -3.21 -2.68
CA ALA A 513 39.21 -2.52 -2.42
C ALA A 513 40.24 -3.45 -1.76
N PHE A 514 39.82 -4.26 -0.78
CA PHE A 514 40.73 -5.14 -0.03
C PHE A 514 41.23 -6.32 -0.87
N ASP A 515 40.37 -6.85 -1.75
CA ASP A 515 40.75 -7.90 -2.70
C ASP A 515 41.76 -7.37 -3.73
N ILE A 516 41.52 -6.16 -4.26
CA ILE A 516 42.42 -5.49 -5.21
C ILE A 516 43.77 -5.20 -4.56
N LEU A 517 43.78 -4.63 -3.36
CA LEU A 517 45.03 -4.35 -2.63
C LEU A 517 45.81 -5.63 -2.34
N SER A 518 45.13 -6.69 -1.92
CA SER A 518 45.75 -8.00 -1.71
C SER A 518 46.41 -8.53 -2.99
N GLN A 519 45.74 -8.41 -4.13
CA GLN A 519 46.28 -8.86 -5.42
C GLN A 519 47.48 -8.01 -5.86
N HIS A 520 47.37 -6.68 -5.75
CA HIS A 520 48.44 -5.75 -6.12
C HIS A 520 49.71 -5.97 -5.29
N LEU A 521 49.57 -6.06 -3.96
CA LEU A 521 50.70 -6.29 -3.05
C LEU A 521 51.37 -7.63 -3.33
N THR A 522 50.58 -8.70 -3.48
CA THR A 522 51.11 -10.05 -3.75
C THR A 522 51.79 -10.11 -5.12
N ALA A 523 51.22 -9.48 -6.15
CA ALA A 523 51.82 -9.41 -7.49
C ALA A 523 53.13 -8.61 -7.50
N ALA A 524 53.27 -7.62 -6.63
CA ALA A 524 54.51 -6.87 -6.41
C ALA A 524 55.54 -7.61 -5.53
N GLY A 525 55.24 -8.83 -5.07
CA GLY A 525 56.14 -9.64 -4.24
C GLY A 525 56.08 -9.34 -2.74
N VAL A 526 55.11 -8.53 -2.29
CA VAL A 526 54.89 -8.26 -0.87
C VAL A 526 54.04 -9.38 -0.27
N THR A 527 54.50 -9.95 0.85
CA THR A 527 53.78 -11.03 1.54
C THR A 527 52.84 -10.46 2.59
N LEU A 528 51.57 -10.87 2.56
CA LEU A 528 50.59 -10.54 3.59
C LEU A 528 50.81 -11.45 4.82
N ASP A 529 50.90 -10.85 6.01
CA ASP A 529 51.05 -11.50 7.32
C ASP A 529 49.87 -11.12 8.24
N PRO A 530 48.68 -11.73 8.05
CA PRO A 530 47.52 -11.51 8.91
C PRO A 530 47.83 -11.88 10.36
N ASN A 531 47.88 -10.89 11.25
CA ASN A 531 48.24 -11.10 12.64
C ASN A 531 47.28 -10.36 13.61
N PRO A 532 46.32 -11.08 14.24
CA PRO A 532 45.37 -10.47 15.16
C PRO A 532 45.96 -10.04 16.50
N ASP A 533 47.15 -10.54 16.83
CA ASP A 533 47.87 -10.28 18.09
C ASP A 533 48.96 -9.22 17.91
N ARG A 534 49.04 -8.58 16.72
CA ARG A 534 50.00 -7.51 16.44
C ARG A 534 49.81 -6.38 17.47
N PRO A 535 50.86 -5.97 18.21
CA PRO A 535 50.73 -4.96 19.26
C PRO A 535 50.24 -3.64 18.70
N VAL A 536 49.03 -3.26 19.11
CA VAL A 536 48.39 -2.00 18.70
C VAL A 536 49.07 -0.86 19.45
N GLN A 537 49.57 0.13 18.72
CA GLN A 537 50.22 1.32 19.30
C GLN A 537 49.25 2.49 19.46
N GLY A 538 48.19 2.50 18.65
CA GLY A 538 47.17 3.53 18.65
C GLY A 538 45.95 3.18 19.48
N ARG A 539 44.84 2.93 18.76
CA ARG A 539 43.48 3.03 19.28
C ARG A 539 42.98 1.77 20.02
N TRP A 540 41.99 1.95 20.91
CA TRP A 540 41.26 0.85 21.57
C TRP A 540 40.52 -0.04 20.56
N VAL A 541 40.81 -1.36 20.61
CA VAL A 541 40.16 -2.41 19.80
C VAL A 541 38.92 -2.96 20.50
N VAL A 542 37.85 -3.23 19.75
CA VAL A 542 36.65 -3.85 20.32
C VAL A 542 37.01 -5.19 20.97
N GLU A 543 36.65 -5.34 22.24
CA GLU A 543 36.87 -6.57 23.00
C GLU A 543 35.89 -7.66 22.55
N ASN A 544 36.29 -8.93 22.69
CA ASN A 544 35.40 -10.05 22.37
C ASN A 544 34.10 -10.01 23.20
N SER A 545 34.17 -9.55 24.46
CA SER A 545 33.03 -9.37 25.36
C SER A 545 31.95 -8.46 24.78
N GLU A 546 32.34 -7.37 24.14
CA GLU A 546 31.44 -6.42 23.48
C GLU A 546 30.83 -7.02 22.20
N LEU A 547 31.61 -7.80 21.43
CA LEU A 547 31.07 -8.53 20.28
C LEU A 547 30.06 -9.61 20.71
N PHE A 548 30.31 -10.33 21.81
CA PHE A 548 29.35 -11.30 22.33
C PHE A 548 28.03 -10.63 22.70
N LYS A 549 28.05 -9.47 23.36
CA LYS A 549 26.83 -8.69 23.62
C LYS A 549 26.11 -8.31 22.33
N LEU A 550 26.85 -7.80 21.33
CA LEU A 550 26.29 -7.43 20.03
C LEU A 550 25.60 -8.62 19.34
N PHE A 551 26.30 -9.77 19.23
CA PHE A 551 25.74 -10.97 18.60
C PHE A 551 24.58 -11.56 19.40
N ARG A 552 24.61 -11.51 20.74
CA ARG A 552 23.48 -11.95 21.59
C ARG A 552 22.24 -11.09 21.38
N THR A 553 22.40 -9.77 21.37
CA THR A 553 21.32 -8.82 21.10
C THR A 553 20.77 -9.01 19.70
N PHE A 554 21.64 -9.14 18.70
CA PHE A 554 21.23 -9.40 17.32
C PHE A 554 20.46 -10.74 17.21
N LEU A 555 20.93 -11.80 17.89
CA LEU A 555 20.22 -13.07 17.97
C LEU A 555 18.82 -12.92 18.56
N THR A 556 18.65 -12.16 19.65
CA THR A 556 17.32 -11.85 20.23
C THR A 556 16.41 -11.22 19.19
N HIS A 557 16.87 -10.18 18.50
CA HIS A 557 16.04 -9.46 17.53
C HIS A 557 15.68 -10.34 16.33
N VAL A 558 16.64 -11.10 15.80
CA VAL A 558 16.43 -12.02 14.67
C VAL A 558 15.41 -13.09 15.04
N LYS A 559 15.55 -13.74 16.21
CA LYS A 559 14.62 -14.79 16.63
C LYS A 559 13.25 -14.23 17.00
N SER A 560 13.17 -13.12 17.73
CA SER A 560 11.88 -12.50 18.13
C SER A 560 11.05 -12.03 16.93
N ASN A 561 11.69 -11.61 15.83
CA ASN A 561 10.99 -11.23 14.59
C ASN A 561 10.88 -12.39 13.58
N GLU A 562 11.35 -13.58 13.94
CA GLU A 562 11.36 -14.76 13.07
C GLU A 562 12.07 -14.54 11.72
N PHE A 563 13.10 -13.71 11.71
CA PHE A 563 13.86 -13.45 10.49
C PHE A 563 14.69 -14.68 10.08
N THR A 564 14.62 -14.99 8.80
CA THR A 564 15.42 -16.03 8.14
C THR A 564 16.72 -15.44 7.61
N ASN A 565 17.71 -16.28 7.30
CA ASN A 565 18.97 -15.80 6.72
C ASN A 565 18.73 -15.12 5.36
N GLU A 566 17.77 -15.63 4.58
CA GLU A 566 17.33 -15.04 3.32
C GLU A 566 16.73 -13.65 3.54
N THR A 567 15.90 -13.48 4.57
CA THR A 567 15.34 -12.18 4.94
C THR A 567 16.45 -11.19 5.27
N LEU A 568 17.44 -11.59 6.08
CA LEU A 568 18.55 -10.72 6.48
C LEU A 568 19.42 -10.30 5.29
N LEU A 569 19.72 -11.24 4.38
CA LEU A 569 20.46 -10.95 3.15
C LEU A 569 19.68 -9.99 2.23
N SER A 570 18.39 -10.25 2.03
CA SER A 570 17.54 -9.36 1.22
C SER A 570 17.45 -7.93 1.78
N GLN A 571 17.54 -7.77 3.10
CA GLN A 571 17.58 -6.46 3.73
C GLN A 571 18.86 -5.70 3.40
N ILE A 572 20.02 -6.37 3.37
CA ILE A 572 21.29 -5.75 2.94
C ILE A 572 21.18 -5.26 1.50
N ASP A 573 20.62 -6.08 0.60
CA ASP A 573 20.48 -5.72 -0.82
C ASP A 573 19.51 -4.55 -1.03
N SER A 574 18.47 -4.46 -0.20
CA SER A 574 17.47 -3.38 -0.25
C SER A 574 17.94 -2.04 0.33
N GLN A 575 19.03 -2.03 1.12
CA GLN A 575 19.59 -0.79 1.66
C GLN A 575 20.27 0.02 0.55
N ASN A 576 20.30 1.35 0.69
CA ASN A 576 20.92 2.24 -0.31
C ASN A 576 22.39 1.87 -0.59
N THR A 577 22.91 2.19 -1.78
CA THR A 577 24.33 1.95 -2.14
C THR A 577 25.31 2.68 -1.23
N ASP A 578 24.84 3.69 -0.51
CA ASP A 578 25.66 4.51 0.39
C ASP A 578 26.01 3.81 1.72
N ALA A 579 25.43 2.64 2.02
CA ALA A 579 25.73 1.92 3.27
C ALA A 579 27.03 1.11 3.17
N PHE A 580 27.70 0.86 4.30
CA PHE A 580 28.88 -0.02 4.37
C PHE A 580 28.48 -1.50 4.26
N ARG A 581 28.02 -1.90 3.08
CA ARG A 581 27.43 -3.22 2.81
C ARG A 581 28.38 -4.36 3.16
N TYR A 582 29.67 -4.22 2.85
CA TYR A 582 30.67 -5.24 3.12
C TYR A 582 30.77 -5.63 4.60
N ARG A 583 30.74 -4.63 5.49
CA ARG A 583 30.73 -4.86 6.94
C ARG A 583 29.51 -5.67 7.38
N HIS A 584 28.32 -5.35 6.87
CA HIS A 584 27.11 -6.09 7.17
C HIS A 584 27.16 -7.54 6.66
N GLN A 585 27.75 -7.75 5.48
CA GLN A 585 27.95 -9.09 4.92
C GLN A 585 28.88 -9.93 5.79
N ILE A 586 30.05 -9.40 6.21
CA ILE A 586 30.95 -10.13 7.12
C ILE A 586 30.25 -10.42 8.45
N PHE A 587 29.52 -9.44 9.01
CA PHE A 587 28.76 -9.65 10.24
C PHE A 587 27.76 -10.80 10.12
N LEU A 588 27.00 -10.89 9.02
CA LEU A 588 26.08 -12.01 8.78
C LEU A 588 26.81 -13.33 8.53
N GLN A 589 27.97 -13.32 7.87
CA GLN A 589 28.81 -14.51 7.70
C GLN A 589 29.32 -15.05 9.04
N LEU A 590 29.55 -14.18 10.03
CA LEU A 590 29.91 -14.56 11.40
C LEU A 590 28.69 -14.99 12.22
N PHE A 591 27.57 -14.28 12.08
CA PHE A 591 26.34 -14.54 12.83
C PHE A 591 25.67 -15.86 12.43
N THR A 592 25.68 -16.20 11.14
CA THR A 592 24.96 -17.38 10.63
C THR A 592 25.44 -18.67 11.31
N PRO A 593 26.76 -18.98 11.36
CA PRO A 593 27.27 -20.14 12.09
C PRO A 593 26.99 -20.08 13.60
N ILE A 594 27.04 -18.88 14.21
CA ILE A 594 26.71 -18.70 15.63
C ILE A 594 25.27 -19.13 15.91
N ARG A 595 24.32 -18.65 15.11
CA ARG A 595 22.89 -18.98 15.24
C ARG A 595 22.67 -20.48 15.03
N GLU A 596 23.28 -21.05 13.99
CA GLU A 596 23.14 -22.47 13.68
C GLU A 596 23.64 -23.35 14.82
N GLU A 597 24.80 -23.02 15.39
CA GLU A 597 25.39 -23.74 16.52
C GLU A 597 24.58 -23.52 17.81
N TRP A 598 24.08 -22.31 18.06
CA TRP A 598 23.15 -22.02 19.16
C TRP A 598 21.91 -22.91 19.10
N ASP A 599 21.22 -22.91 17.97
CA ASP A 599 20.02 -23.70 17.77
C ASP A 599 20.33 -25.22 17.77
N ARG A 600 21.50 -25.63 17.28
CA ARG A 600 21.95 -27.03 17.35
C ARG A 600 22.13 -27.48 18.79
N ARG A 601 22.78 -26.67 19.64
CA ARG A 601 22.95 -26.98 21.07
C ARG A 601 21.60 -27.07 21.78
N LEU A 602 20.70 -26.11 21.57
CA LEU A 602 19.33 -26.15 22.08
C LEU A 602 18.60 -27.45 21.70
N ARG A 603 18.63 -27.83 20.41
CA ARG A 603 18.04 -29.08 19.92
C ARG A 603 18.66 -30.31 20.58
N SER A 604 19.98 -30.34 20.74
CA SER A 604 20.69 -31.47 21.35
C SER A 604 20.35 -31.67 22.83
N GLU A 605 20.06 -30.57 23.54
CA GLU A 605 19.64 -30.58 24.95
C GLU A 605 18.12 -30.80 25.10
N GLY A 606 17.36 -30.88 23.99
CA GLY A 606 15.90 -30.92 24.01
C GLY A 606 15.28 -29.67 24.65
N ALA A 607 15.99 -28.54 24.58
CA ALA A 607 15.64 -27.27 25.18
C ALA A 607 15.22 -26.22 24.13
N VAL A 608 14.66 -25.12 24.59
CA VAL A 608 14.36 -23.91 23.81
C VAL A 608 14.89 -22.68 24.54
N ASP A 609 15.10 -21.59 23.80
CA ASP A 609 15.33 -20.29 24.41
C ASP A 609 14.03 -19.50 24.63
N PHE A 610 14.16 -18.29 25.17
CA PHE A 610 13.02 -17.45 25.50
C PHE A 610 12.26 -17.00 24.25
N GLU A 611 12.99 -16.65 23.20
CA GLU A 611 12.48 -16.19 21.92
C GLU A 611 11.69 -17.30 21.21
N ASP A 612 12.25 -18.50 21.08
CA ASP A 612 11.54 -19.66 20.52
C ASP A 612 10.29 -20.02 21.33
N MET A 613 10.38 -19.93 22.66
CA MET A 613 9.26 -20.20 23.55
C MET A 613 8.13 -19.18 23.36
N LEU A 614 8.43 -17.88 23.29
CA LEU A 614 7.43 -16.84 23.07
C LEU A 614 6.79 -16.96 21.69
N ASN A 615 7.58 -17.16 20.64
CA ASN A 615 7.06 -17.37 19.28
C ASN A 615 6.15 -18.60 19.23
N ARG A 616 6.55 -19.71 19.85
CA ARG A 616 5.71 -20.91 19.93
C ARG A 616 4.40 -20.64 20.66
N ALA A 617 4.41 -19.86 21.75
CA ALA A 617 3.20 -19.48 22.45
C ALA A 617 2.28 -18.62 21.57
N ALA A 618 2.82 -17.61 20.89
CA ALA A 618 2.07 -16.74 19.98
C ALA A 618 1.39 -17.54 18.86
N HIS A 619 2.11 -18.44 18.19
CA HIS A 619 1.55 -19.33 17.17
C HIS A 619 0.39 -20.20 17.66
N LEU A 620 0.42 -20.62 18.93
CA LEU A 620 -0.67 -21.42 19.50
C LEU A 620 -1.92 -20.58 19.77
N LEU A 621 -1.76 -19.29 20.07
CA LEU A 621 -2.86 -18.33 20.19
C LEU A 621 -3.50 -18.07 18.82
N GLU A 622 -2.68 -17.78 17.81
CA GLU A 622 -3.14 -17.45 16.46
C GLU A 622 -3.83 -18.62 15.75
N LYS A 623 -3.34 -19.85 15.97
CA LYS A 623 -3.96 -21.07 15.42
C LYS A 623 -5.21 -21.52 16.20
N GLU A 624 -5.71 -20.71 17.13
CA GLU A 624 -6.84 -21.01 18.03
C GLU A 624 -6.73 -22.34 18.81
N LYS A 625 -5.50 -22.87 18.95
CA LYS A 625 -5.25 -24.12 19.70
C LYS A 625 -5.33 -23.91 21.21
N TRP A 626 -5.32 -22.65 21.65
CA TRP A 626 -5.63 -22.27 23.02
C TRP A 626 -6.58 -21.08 23.01
N LYS A 627 -7.73 -21.25 23.68
CA LYS A 627 -8.70 -20.16 23.84
C LYS A 627 -8.36 -19.37 25.10
N SER A 628 -8.10 -18.07 24.92
CA SER A 628 -7.83 -17.18 26.04
C SER A 628 -9.05 -17.11 26.98
N PRO A 629 -8.86 -17.35 28.29
CA PRO A 629 -9.91 -17.11 29.27
C PRO A 629 -9.97 -15.63 29.69
N PHE A 630 -9.00 -14.81 29.28
CA PHE A 630 -8.86 -13.43 29.72
C PHE A 630 -9.63 -12.48 28.81
N GLU A 631 -10.33 -11.53 29.42
CA GLU A 631 -11.11 -10.47 28.76
C GLU A 631 -10.46 -9.09 28.96
N LEU A 632 -9.64 -8.93 30.00
CA LEU A 632 -8.82 -7.74 30.23
C LEU A 632 -7.37 -8.18 30.43
N VAL A 633 -6.51 -7.76 29.49
CA VAL A 633 -5.07 -7.93 29.59
C VAL A 633 -4.44 -6.55 29.73
N MET A 634 -3.62 -6.37 30.76
CA MET A 634 -2.88 -5.13 31.00
C MET A 634 -1.39 -5.46 31.05
N VAL A 635 -0.58 -4.59 30.46
CA VAL A 635 0.87 -4.75 30.40
C VAL A 635 1.49 -3.57 31.13
N ASP A 636 2.29 -3.84 32.16
CA ASP A 636 3.11 -2.84 32.80
C ASP A 636 4.41 -2.68 32.02
N GLU A 637 4.66 -1.44 31.62
CA GLU A 637 5.75 -1.03 30.74
C GLU A 637 5.61 -1.61 29.33
N PHE A 638 5.39 -0.73 28.36
CA PHE A 638 5.59 -1.02 26.95
C PHE A 638 6.90 -0.30 26.60
N GLN A 639 8.01 -1.02 26.51
CA GLN A 639 9.26 -0.45 26.01
C GLN A 639 9.31 -0.67 24.50
N ASP A 640 9.66 0.38 23.76
CA ASP A 640 10.10 0.23 22.37
C ASP A 640 11.37 -0.62 22.41
N ALA A 641 11.28 -1.86 21.95
CA ALA A 641 12.39 -2.81 21.86
C ALA A 641 13.25 -2.54 20.62
#